data_AF-A0A0G0HW31-F1
#
_entry.id   AF-A0A0G0HW31-F1
#
_cell.length_a   1.000
_cell.length_b   1.000
_cell.length_c   1.000
_cell.angle_alpha   90.00
_cell.angle_beta   90.00
_cell.angle_gamma   90.00
#
_symmetry.space_group_name_H-M   'P 1'
#
loop_
_entity.id
_entity.type
_entity.pdbx_description
1 polymer ?
#
loop_
_entity_poly.entity_id
_entity_poly.type
_entity_poly.pdbx_seq_one_letter_code
_entity_poly.pdbx_strand_id
1 'polypeptide(L)'
;MVFAVALFLLKTTSVFENKETYKGAGQKNGLTYGNITIKDLVNKDTDGDGILDWEEGLWGTDPTKKETTPGTPDKVAIENLKKQTGQNQQEQGLPLLKNGDNQSIENLTQTDQFSRELFSTIATLNQNGIVDQATIDKLGASLAEKIQNPIIRKVFLISDIKTINDNSVQAFINYNNALNSIFQKYPTTYSVLDVLQEFIIDENSVDVSVLSKLNPIIEQSNKVMTAMVKMNVPQSLSVLHLNFINTLQRLVENLSDIKLYDNDSIVALGGISKYKENTTQLESDLNNLVNVIDQKLKN
;
A
#
# COMPACT_ATOMS: atom_id res chain seq x y z
N MET A 1 4.47 -26.62 26.02
CA MET A 1 4.50 -25.19 26.40
C MET A 1 4.85 -24.36 25.16
N VAL A 2 3.88 -23.91 24.37
CA VAL A 2 4.07 -23.15 23.10
C VAL A 2 3.77 -21.65 23.29
N PHE A 3 3.74 -21.16 24.54
CA PHE A 3 3.02 -19.93 24.88
C PHE A 3 3.78 -18.59 24.74
N ALA A 4 4.94 -18.53 24.08
CA ALA A 4 5.76 -17.31 24.10
C ALA A 4 5.72 -16.45 22.83
N VAL A 5 5.28 -16.96 21.68
CA VAL A 5 5.36 -16.22 20.41
C VAL A 5 4.05 -15.49 20.08
N ALA A 6 2.90 -16.01 20.53
CA ALA A 6 1.59 -15.42 20.24
C ALA A 6 1.34 -14.10 20.97
N LEU A 7 1.93 -13.86 22.14
CA LEU A 7 1.53 -12.73 23.00
C LEU A 7 2.15 -11.37 22.64
N PHE A 8 3.11 -11.30 21.71
CA PHE A 8 3.93 -10.09 21.54
C PHE A 8 3.53 -9.18 20.38
N LEU A 9 2.61 -9.61 19.51
CA LEU A 9 1.95 -8.74 18.51
C LEU A 9 0.50 -8.37 18.89
N LEU A 10 -0.03 -8.95 19.98
CA LEU A 10 -1.46 -8.95 20.30
C LEU A 10 -1.87 -8.06 21.48
N LYS A 11 -0.94 -7.33 22.11
CA LYS A 11 -1.24 -6.51 23.29
C LYS A 11 -1.68 -5.08 22.96
N THR A 12 -2.65 -4.90 22.08
CA THR A 12 -3.82 -3.99 22.22
C THR A 12 -4.49 -3.81 20.85
N THR A 13 -5.70 -4.36 20.71
CA THR A 13 -6.56 -4.18 19.54
C THR A 13 -7.36 -2.87 19.57
N SER A 14 -7.03 -1.92 20.45
CA SER A 14 -7.99 -0.90 20.90
C SER A 14 -7.80 0.53 20.34
N VAL A 15 -6.86 0.80 19.43
CA VAL A 15 -6.59 2.20 19.01
C VAL A 15 -7.07 2.50 17.57
N PHE A 16 -7.28 1.50 16.73
CA PHE A 16 -7.73 1.68 15.34
C PHE A 16 -9.06 0.97 15.07
N GLU A 17 -10.12 1.36 15.77
CA GLU A 17 -11.49 1.06 15.35
C GLU A 17 -12.08 2.30 14.67
N ASN A 18 -11.93 2.39 13.35
CA ASN A 18 -12.86 3.16 12.54
C ASN A 18 -13.91 2.19 11.99
N LYS A 19 -15.14 2.26 12.49
CA LYS A 19 -16.25 1.33 12.17
C LYS A 19 -16.99 1.71 10.89
N GLU A 20 -16.26 2.10 9.85
CA GLU A 20 -16.86 2.30 8.53
C GLU A 20 -16.74 0.99 7.74
N THR A 21 -17.86 0.28 7.62
CA THR A 21 -17.95 -0.94 6.81
C THR A 21 -18.14 -0.57 5.35
N TYR A 22 -17.04 -0.42 4.62
CA TYR A 22 -17.08 -0.27 3.17
C TYR A 22 -17.58 -1.56 2.52
N LYS A 23 -18.72 -1.49 1.83
CA LYS A 23 -19.21 -2.58 0.98
C LYS A 23 -18.51 -2.47 -0.37
N GLY A 24 -17.41 -3.22 -0.54
CA GLY A 24 -16.64 -3.24 -1.79
C GLY A 24 -17.52 -3.58 -3.00
N ALA A 25 -17.59 -2.65 -3.96
CA ALA A 25 -17.99 -2.98 -5.33
C ALA A 25 -16.80 -3.69 -6.02
N GLY A 26 -17.08 -4.75 -6.78
CA GLY A 26 -16.07 -5.72 -7.23
C GLY A 26 -14.88 -5.16 -8.01
N GLN A 27 -13.78 -5.92 -7.97
CA GLN A 27 -12.50 -5.66 -8.63
C GLN A 27 -12.64 -5.09 -10.05
N LYS A 28 -12.40 -3.79 -10.19
CA LYS A 28 -12.05 -3.16 -11.46
C LYS A 28 -10.80 -2.32 -11.22
N ASN A 29 -9.76 -2.57 -12.01
CA ASN A 29 -8.52 -1.80 -11.95
C ASN A 29 -8.79 -0.40 -12.51
N GLY A 30 -9.13 0.55 -11.63
CA GLY A 30 -9.29 1.97 -11.93
C GLY A 30 -10.67 2.55 -11.60
N LEU A 31 -10.67 3.84 -11.27
CA LEU A 31 -11.86 4.68 -11.14
C LEU A 31 -12.71 4.61 -12.43
N THR A 32 -14.05 4.54 -12.35
CA THR A 32 -14.93 4.48 -13.55
C THR A 32 -16.09 5.50 -13.47
N TYR A 33 -16.36 6.18 -14.59
CA TYR A 33 -17.54 7.03 -14.79
C TYR A 33 -18.30 6.54 -16.03
N GLY A 34 -19.53 6.04 -15.83
CA GLY A 34 -20.28 5.38 -16.90
C GLY A 34 -19.54 4.14 -17.43
N ASN A 35 -19.23 4.12 -18.72
CA ASN A 35 -18.43 3.06 -19.38
C ASN A 35 -16.96 3.45 -19.59
N ILE A 36 -16.53 4.62 -19.12
CA ILE A 36 -15.18 5.15 -19.35
C ILE A 36 -14.38 4.98 -18.07
N THR A 37 -13.16 4.45 -18.17
CA THR A 37 -12.26 4.45 -17.01
C THR A 37 -11.71 5.86 -16.84
N ILE A 38 -11.57 6.34 -15.61
CA ILE A 38 -10.94 7.63 -15.34
C ILE A 38 -9.53 7.67 -15.92
N LYS A 39 -8.83 6.54 -16.01
CA LYS A 39 -7.57 6.45 -16.75
C LYS A 39 -7.70 6.91 -18.21
N ASP A 40 -8.78 6.54 -18.90
CA ASP A 40 -9.05 6.97 -20.27
C ASP A 40 -9.40 8.47 -20.33
N LEU A 41 -10.04 8.99 -19.28
CA LEU A 41 -10.42 10.39 -19.16
C LEU A 41 -9.21 11.30 -18.89
N VAL A 42 -8.30 10.85 -18.02
CA VAL A 42 -7.08 11.58 -17.63
C VAL A 42 -6.05 11.61 -18.76
N ASN A 43 -6.00 10.57 -19.58
CA ASN A 43 -5.08 10.49 -20.73
C ASN A 43 -5.71 10.98 -22.04
N LYS A 44 -6.87 11.64 -21.97
CA LYS A 44 -7.55 12.19 -23.14
C LYS A 44 -6.84 13.47 -23.60
N ASP A 45 -6.52 13.50 -24.88
CA ASP A 45 -5.95 14.63 -25.63
C ASP A 45 -6.77 14.71 -26.93
N THR A 46 -7.76 15.60 -26.95
CA THR A 46 -8.81 15.62 -27.97
C THR A 46 -8.33 16.21 -29.30
N ASP A 47 -7.40 17.15 -29.27
CA ASP A 47 -6.87 17.81 -30.46
C ASP A 47 -5.50 17.29 -30.91
N GLY A 48 -4.87 16.43 -30.09
CA GLY A 48 -3.59 15.80 -30.36
C GLY A 48 -2.43 16.79 -30.40
N ASP A 49 -2.47 17.85 -29.59
CA ASP A 49 -1.38 18.82 -29.46
C ASP A 49 -0.31 18.40 -28.42
N GLY A 50 -0.59 17.33 -27.66
CA GLY A 50 0.27 16.78 -26.64
C GLY A 50 0.02 17.33 -25.23
N ILE A 51 -1.02 18.14 -25.06
CA ILE A 51 -1.55 18.61 -23.78
C ILE A 51 -2.83 17.82 -23.48
N LEU A 52 -3.00 17.38 -22.24
CA LEU A 52 -4.17 16.59 -21.87
C LEU A 52 -5.37 17.52 -21.64
N ASP A 53 -6.58 17.08 -22.00
CA ASP A 53 -7.82 17.88 -21.90
C ASP A 53 -8.02 18.51 -20.51
N TRP A 54 -7.65 17.77 -19.46
CA TRP A 54 -7.77 18.23 -18.07
C TRP A 54 -6.77 19.36 -17.75
N GLU A 55 -5.57 19.32 -18.35
CA GLU A 55 -4.55 20.35 -18.19
C GLU A 55 -5.00 21.63 -18.92
N GLU A 56 -5.59 21.49 -20.09
CA GLU A 56 -6.10 22.63 -20.86
C GLU A 56 -7.19 23.38 -20.13
N GLY A 57 -8.23 22.71 -19.66
CA GLY A 57 -9.26 23.42 -18.88
C GLY A 57 -8.80 23.83 -17.48
N LEU A 58 -7.68 23.29 -16.94
CA LEU A 58 -7.04 23.86 -15.75
C LEU A 58 -6.42 25.24 -16.05
N TRP A 59 -5.81 25.39 -17.23
CA TRP A 59 -5.17 26.64 -17.66
C TRP A 59 -6.09 27.55 -18.49
N GLY A 60 -7.33 27.13 -18.74
CA GLY A 60 -8.34 27.90 -19.44
C GLY A 60 -8.21 27.86 -20.97
N THR A 61 -7.53 26.87 -21.53
CA THR A 61 -7.51 26.58 -22.97
C THR A 61 -8.63 25.59 -23.35
N ASP A 62 -8.97 25.54 -24.64
CA ASP A 62 -10.06 24.77 -25.25
C ASP A 62 -9.52 23.45 -25.79
N PRO A 63 -9.89 22.30 -25.20
CA PRO A 63 -9.30 21.01 -25.53
C PRO A 63 -9.61 20.49 -26.94
N THR A 64 -10.46 21.21 -27.68
CA THR A 64 -10.77 20.86 -29.07
C THR A 64 -9.91 21.63 -30.07
N LYS A 65 -8.98 22.48 -29.62
CA LYS A 65 -8.20 23.39 -30.46
C LYS A 65 -6.75 23.50 -30.01
N LYS A 66 -5.83 23.15 -30.91
CA LYS A 66 -4.37 23.32 -30.66
C LYS A 66 -3.94 24.77 -30.39
N GLU A 67 -4.82 25.70 -30.77
CA GLU A 67 -4.72 27.13 -30.54
C GLU A 67 -6.09 27.66 -30.09
N THR A 68 -6.29 27.81 -28.79
CA THR A 68 -7.46 28.48 -28.23
C THR A 68 -7.51 29.94 -28.66
N THR A 69 -6.34 30.59 -28.64
CA THR A 69 -6.15 31.94 -29.17
C THR A 69 -5.44 31.84 -30.51
N PRO A 70 -6.09 32.23 -31.64
CA PRO A 70 -5.47 32.11 -32.96
C PRO A 70 -4.09 32.77 -33.03
N GLY A 71 -3.10 32.03 -33.52
CA GLY A 71 -1.71 32.47 -33.64
C GLY A 71 -0.84 32.25 -32.39
N THR A 72 -1.38 31.64 -31.33
CA THR A 72 -0.62 31.22 -30.16
C THR A 72 -0.94 29.75 -29.83
N PRO A 73 0.01 28.82 -30.01
CA PRO A 73 -0.13 27.44 -29.55
C PRO A 73 -0.41 27.37 -28.05
N ASP A 74 -1.34 26.50 -27.66
CA ASP A 74 -1.77 26.41 -26.26
C ASP A 74 -0.63 25.96 -25.33
N LYS A 75 0.29 25.14 -25.83
CA LYS A 75 1.55 24.80 -25.14
C LYS A 75 2.34 26.04 -24.71
N VAL A 76 2.41 27.06 -25.58
CA VAL A 76 3.13 28.31 -25.31
C VAL A 76 2.35 29.19 -24.34
N ALA A 77 1.02 29.28 -24.51
CA ALA A 77 0.15 30.02 -23.60
C ALA A 77 0.24 29.48 -22.17
N ILE A 78 0.14 28.15 -22.00
CA ILE A 78 0.24 27.44 -20.73
C ILE A 78 1.64 27.60 -20.11
N GLU A 79 2.71 27.49 -20.90
CA GLU A 79 4.06 27.69 -20.39
C GLU A 79 4.26 29.11 -19.83
N ASN A 80 3.68 30.13 -20.49
CA ASN A 80 3.72 31.51 -20.01
C ASN A 80 2.91 31.70 -18.72
N LEU A 81 1.73 31.09 -18.62
CA LEU A 81 0.92 31.09 -17.39
C LEU A 81 1.65 30.40 -16.23
N LYS A 82 2.31 29.26 -16.48
CA LYS A 82 3.15 28.56 -15.51
C LYS A 82 4.31 29.44 -15.04
N LYS A 83 4.98 30.16 -15.94
CA LYS A 83 6.07 31.10 -15.59
C LYS A 83 5.56 32.28 -14.75
N GLN A 84 4.42 32.87 -15.10
CA GLN A 84 3.81 33.95 -14.33
C GLN A 84 3.37 33.48 -12.94
N THR A 85 2.80 32.27 -12.85
CA THR A 85 2.38 31.67 -11.57
C THR A 85 3.59 31.28 -10.71
N GLY A 86 4.65 30.74 -11.32
CA GLY A 86 5.90 30.37 -10.66
C GLY A 86 6.73 31.57 -10.17
N GLN A 87 6.62 32.73 -10.82
CA GLN A 87 7.23 33.99 -10.34
C GLN A 87 6.54 34.51 -9.06
N ASN A 88 5.28 34.17 -8.82
CA ASN A 88 4.56 34.47 -7.58
C ASN A 88 4.81 33.42 -6.46
N GLN A 89 5.54 32.34 -6.74
CA GLN A 89 5.75 31.21 -5.82
C GLN A 89 7.18 31.12 -5.24
N GLN A 90 8.03 32.15 -5.42
CA GLN A 90 9.32 32.20 -4.71
C GLN A 90 9.19 32.30 -3.17
N GLU A 91 7.97 32.38 -2.62
CA GLU A 91 7.74 32.38 -1.17
C GLU A 91 7.20 31.06 -0.58
N GLN A 92 6.81 30.04 -1.36
CA GLN A 92 6.34 28.76 -0.79
C GLN A 92 6.82 27.57 -1.63
N GLY A 93 7.76 26.80 -1.08
CA GLY A 93 8.55 25.76 -1.75
C GLY A 93 7.79 24.52 -2.22
N LEU A 94 6.98 24.65 -3.27
CA LEU A 94 6.50 23.54 -4.09
C LEU A 94 7.48 23.28 -5.25
N PRO A 95 7.94 22.04 -5.48
CA PRO A 95 8.75 21.74 -6.66
C PRO A 95 7.94 21.93 -7.94
N LEU A 96 8.34 22.91 -8.75
CA LEU A 96 7.77 23.15 -10.07
C LEU A 96 8.08 21.98 -11.01
N LEU A 97 7.04 21.48 -11.70
CA LEU A 97 7.12 20.51 -12.79
C LEU A 97 8.02 21.05 -13.90
N LYS A 98 9.25 20.54 -14.00
CA LYS A 98 10.13 20.77 -15.14
C LYS A 98 9.76 19.80 -16.26
N ASN A 99 8.84 20.20 -17.14
CA ASN A 99 8.72 19.57 -18.45
C ASN A 99 9.68 20.27 -19.42
N GLY A 100 10.93 19.79 -19.45
CA GLY A 100 11.88 20.07 -20.52
C GLY A 100 12.06 18.80 -21.34
N ASP A 101 11.91 18.92 -22.66
CA ASP A 101 12.06 17.86 -23.65
C ASP A 101 13.16 16.84 -23.33
N ASN A 102 12.74 15.71 -22.79
CA ASN A 102 13.35 14.40 -22.90
C ASN A 102 12.39 13.42 -22.21
N GLN A 103 12.24 12.22 -22.76
CA GLN A 103 11.56 11.10 -22.10
C GLN A 103 12.36 10.62 -20.87
N SER A 104 12.64 11.50 -19.91
CA SER A 104 12.98 11.07 -18.56
C SER A 104 11.68 10.53 -17.96
N ILE A 105 11.61 9.22 -17.79
CA ILE A 105 10.56 8.58 -17.00
C ILE A 105 10.55 9.31 -15.65
N GLU A 106 9.53 10.13 -15.44
CA GLU A 106 9.38 10.87 -14.19
C GLU A 106 9.18 9.84 -13.08
N ASN A 107 10.13 9.73 -12.15
CA ASN A 107 10.04 8.79 -11.04
C ASN A 107 9.06 9.33 -9.99
N LEU A 108 7.76 9.25 -10.30
CA LEU A 108 6.67 9.71 -9.46
C LEU A 108 6.43 8.75 -8.29
N THR A 109 6.22 9.31 -7.09
CA THR A 109 5.71 8.57 -5.94
C THR A 109 4.25 8.14 -6.18
N GLN A 110 3.72 7.21 -5.40
CA GLN A 110 2.29 6.88 -5.49
C GLN A 110 1.43 8.06 -5.06
N THR A 111 1.90 8.89 -4.13
CA THR A 111 1.24 10.14 -3.73
C THR A 111 1.18 11.13 -4.89
N ASP A 112 2.24 11.26 -5.70
CA ASP A 112 2.21 12.11 -6.90
C ASP A 112 1.24 11.57 -7.94
N GLN A 113 1.28 10.27 -8.21
CA GLN A 113 0.37 9.61 -9.15
C GLN A 113 -1.08 9.76 -8.69
N PHE A 114 -1.34 9.57 -7.40
CA PHE A 114 -2.64 9.76 -6.76
C PHE A 114 -3.12 11.19 -6.89
N SER A 115 -2.27 12.18 -6.58
CA SER A 115 -2.63 13.59 -6.66
C SER A 115 -2.97 13.99 -8.10
N ARG A 116 -2.16 13.56 -9.07
CA ARG A 116 -2.43 13.79 -10.50
C ARG A 116 -3.77 13.20 -10.93
N GLU A 117 -4.04 11.95 -10.57
CA GLU A 117 -5.31 11.29 -10.89
C GLU A 117 -6.50 12.00 -10.23
N LEU A 118 -6.37 12.42 -8.97
CA LEU A 118 -7.43 13.14 -8.26
C LEU A 118 -7.72 14.50 -8.91
N PHE A 119 -6.69 15.32 -9.14
CA PHE A 119 -6.86 16.66 -9.72
C PHE A 119 -7.38 16.62 -11.15
N SER A 120 -6.86 15.72 -11.99
CA SER A 120 -7.33 15.54 -13.37
C SER A 120 -8.78 15.07 -13.41
N THR A 121 -9.18 14.18 -12.50
CA THR A 121 -10.59 13.77 -12.35
C THR A 121 -11.47 14.96 -11.98
N ILE A 122 -11.10 15.74 -10.96
CA ILE A 122 -11.87 16.92 -10.54
C ILE A 122 -11.95 17.96 -11.67
N ALA A 123 -10.85 18.25 -12.35
CA ALA A 123 -10.82 19.19 -13.47
C ALA A 123 -11.78 18.76 -14.59
N THR A 124 -11.76 17.48 -14.96
CA THR A 124 -12.65 16.97 -16.02
C THR A 124 -14.12 17.00 -15.60
N LEU A 125 -14.43 16.68 -14.35
CA LEU A 125 -15.80 16.76 -13.83
C LEU A 125 -16.32 18.20 -13.82
N ASN A 126 -15.47 19.15 -13.42
CA ASN A 126 -15.77 20.58 -13.46
C ASN A 126 -16.03 21.10 -14.88
N GLN A 127 -15.18 20.73 -15.85
CA GLN A 127 -15.33 21.13 -17.26
C GLN A 127 -16.66 20.66 -17.85
N ASN A 128 -17.09 19.44 -17.51
CA ASN A 128 -18.34 18.89 -18.01
C ASN A 128 -19.58 19.44 -17.27
N GLY A 129 -19.40 20.21 -16.19
CA GLY A 129 -20.50 20.72 -15.37
C GLY A 129 -21.20 19.64 -14.53
N ILE A 130 -20.53 18.51 -14.28
CA ILE A 130 -21.09 17.31 -13.66
C ILE A 130 -20.36 17.06 -12.34
N VAL A 131 -20.67 17.88 -11.32
CA VAL A 131 -20.26 17.63 -9.93
C VAL A 131 -21.52 17.56 -9.07
N ASP A 132 -22.22 16.42 -9.14
CA ASP A 132 -23.28 16.09 -8.19
C ASP A 132 -22.71 15.28 -7.02
N GLN A 133 -23.51 15.18 -5.94
CA GLN A 133 -23.09 14.45 -4.73
C GLN A 133 -22.76 12.97 -5.03
N ALA A 134 -23.49 12.33 -5.95
CA ALA A 134 -23.26 10.94 -6.32
C ALA A 134 -21.89 10.71 -6.99
N THR A 135 -21.43 11.70 -7.76
CA THR A 135 -20.10 11.68 -8.38
C THR A 135 -19.00 11.86 -7.33
N ILE A 136 -19.20 12.77 -6.38
CA ILE A 136 -18.28 12.96 -5.23
C ILE A 136 -18.17 11.67 -4.41
N ASP A 137 -19.30 11.01 -4.11
CA ASP A 137 -19.33 9.79 -3.32
C ASP A 137 -18.59 8.64 -4.02
N LYS A 138 -18.78 8.48 -5.34
CA LYS A 138 -18.06 7.47 -6.14
C LYS A 138 -16.56 7.73 -6.20
N LEU A 139 -16.17 8.99 -6.35
CA LEU A 139 -14.77 9.38 -6.30
C LEU A 139 -14.18 9.04 -4.94
N GLY A 140 -14.81 9.47 -3.84
CA GLY A 140 -14.39 9.15 -2.48
C GLY A 140 -14.24 7.65 -2.22
N ALA A 141 -15.23 6.85 -2.65
CA ALA A 141 -15.23 5.40 -2.52
C ALA A 141 -14.04 4.74 -3.23
N SER A 142 -13.76 5.15 -4.46
CA SER A 142 -12.68 4.53 -5.24
C SER A 142 -11.29 5.05 -4.84
N LEU A 143 -11.19 6.28 -4.32
CA LEU A 143 -9.97 6.73 -3.63
C LEU A 143 -9.68 5.89 -2.39
N ALA A 144 -10.70 5.64 -1.56
CA ALA A 144 -10.56 4.78 -0.39
C ALA A 144 -10.16 3.35 -0.78
N GLU A 145 -10.76 2.80 -1.85
CA GLU A 145 -10.40 1.49 -2.38
C GLU A 145 -8.94 1.42 -2.84
N LYS A 146 -8.43 2.47 -3.50
CA LYS A 146 -7.03 2.53 -3.94
C LYS A 146 -6.06 2.52 -2.76
N ILE A 147 -6.35 3.27 -1.70
CA ILE A 147 -5.54 3.29 -0.48
C ILE A 147 -5.61 1.93 0.24
N GLN A 148 -6.81 1.35 0.35
CA GLN A 148 -7.02 0.09 1.07
C GLN A 148 -6.47 -1.13 0.33
N ASN A 149 -6.12 -1.05 -0.95
CA ASN A 149 -5.57 -2.18 -1.70
C ASN A 149 -4.13 -1.92 -2.12
N PRO A 150 -3.17 -1.89 -1.17
CA PRO A 150 -1.77 -1.69 -1.49
C PRO A 150 -1.24 -2.83 -2.36
N ILE A 151 -0.28 -2.50 -3.22
CA ILE A 151 0.34 -3.46 -4.13
C ILE A 151 1.09 -4.52 -3.33
N ILE A 152 0.69 -5.78 -3.48
CA ILE A 152 1.42 -6.92 -2.92
C ILE A 152 2.69 -7.11 -3.74
N ARG A 153 3.86 -7.01 -3.11
CA ARG A 153 5.15 -7.05 -3.82
C ARG A 153 5.76 -8.44 -3.88
N LYS A 154 5.65 -9.22 -2.81
CA LYS A 154 6.24 -10.56 -2.73
C LYS A 154 5.26 -11.58 -2.18
N VAL A 155 5.23 -12.73 -2.85
CA VAL A 155 4.46 -13.91 -2.45
C VAL A 155 5.36 -15.12 -2.61
N PHE A 156 5.44 -15.94 -1.57
CA PHE A 156 6.09 -17.24 -1.60
C PHE A 156 5.12 -18.28 -2.18
N LEU A 157 5.66 -19.21 -2.95
CA LEU A 157 4.96 -20.34 -3.55
C LEU A 157 5.28 -21.64 -2.81
N ILE A 158 4.47 -22.67 -3.04
CA ILE A 158 4.75 -24.03 -2.51
C ILE A 158 6.12 -24.53 -3.00
N SER A 159 6.54 -24.15 -4.21
CA SER A 159 7.86 -24.49 -4.75
C SER A 159 9.03 -23.85 -3.99
N ASP A 160 8.77 -22.78 -3.24
CA ASP A 160 9.81 -22.06 -2.50
C ASP A 160 10.12 -22.75 -1.16
N ILE A 161 9.16 -23.51 -0.61
CA ILE A 161 9.30 -24.19 0.68
C ILE A 161 9.77 -25.64 0.50
N LYS A 162 10.53 -26.14 1.47
CA LYS A 162 11.06 -27.51 1.44
C LYS A 162 10.07 -28.51 2.03
N THR A 163 9.14 -29.01 1.22
CA THR A 163 8.20 -30.05 1.62
C THR A 163 8.83 -31.45 1.65
N ILE A 164 8.49 -32.25 2.65
CA ILE A 164 8.86 -33.67 2.75
C ILE A 164 7.60 -34.54 2.73
N ASN A 165 7.67 -35.67 2.03
CA ASN A 165 6.59 -36.66 2.00
C ASN A 165 6.61 -37.58 3.24
N ASP A 166 6.61 -36.96 4.42
CA ASP A 166 6.56 -37.64 5.72
C ASP A 166 5.57 -36.89 6.61
N ASN A 167 4.51 -37.58 7.03
CA ASN A 167 3.46 -37.08 7.91
C ASN A 167 3.40 -37.89 9.23
N SER A 168 4.52 -38.51 9.62
CA SER A 168 4.67 -39.21 10.90
C SER A 168 4.64 -38.23 12.08
N VAL A 169 4.36 -38.76 13.27
CA VAL A 169 4.46 -37.98 14.52
C VAL A 169 5.87 -37.43 14.70
N GLN A 170 6.91 -38.21 14.35
CA GLN A 170 8.30 -37.76 14.45
C GLN A 170 8.60 -36.58 13.52
N ALA A 171 8.06 -36.56 12.30
CA ALA A 171 8.20 -35.42 11.38
C ALA A 171 7.57 -34.14 11.97
N PHE A 172 6.43 -34.27 12.64
CA PHE A 172 5.77 -33.16 13.34
C PHE A 172 6.55 -32.67 14.55
N ILE A 173 7.14 -33.58 15.36
CA ILE A 173 8.05 -33.22 16.45
C ILE A 173 9.25 -32.43 15.90
N ASN A 174 9.87 -32.93 14.84
CA ASN A 174 11.03 -32.28 14.20
C ASN A 174 10.66 -30.89 13.68
N TYR A 175 9.51 -30.76 13.01
CA TYR A 175 8.99 -29.49 12.53
C TYR A 175 8.76 -28.50 13.68
N ASN A 176 8.06 -28.92 14.74
CA ASN A 176 7.77 -28.08 15.90
C ASN A 176 9.04 -27.61 16.62
N ASN A 177 10.03 -28.50 16.79
CA ASN A 177 11.32 -28.14 17.39
C ASN A 177 12.10 -27.14 16.54
N ALA A 178 12.11 -27.34 15.21
CA ALA A 178 12.75 -26.41 14.30
C ALA A 178 12.06 -25.04 14.30
N LEU A 179 10.72 -24.99 14.33
CA LEU A 179 9.96 -23.75 14.44
C LEU A 179 10.29 -22.99 15.72
N ASN A 180 10.27 -23.67 16.87
CA ASN A 180 10.64 -23.08 18.16
C ASN A 180 12.09 -22.56 18.16
N SER A 181 13.01 -23.31 17.56
CA SER A 181 14.42 -22.89 17.45
C SER A 181 14.58 -21.63 16.61
N ILE A 182 13.78 -21.47 15.54
CA ILE A 182 13.79 -20.26 14.69
C ILE A 182 13.35 -19.05 15.51
N PHE A 183 12.22 -19.13 16.21
CA PHE A 183 11.70 -18.00 16.99
C PHE A 183 12.59 -17.65 18.20
N GLN A 184 13.21 -18.63 18.84
CA GLN A 184 14.18 -18.38 19.92
C GLN A 184 15.46 -17.71 19.42
N LYS A 185 15.91 -18.03 18.20
CA LYS A 185 17.12 -17.46 17.60
C LYS A 185 16.97 -15.97 17.25
N TYR A 186 15.75 -15.54 16.98
CA TYR A 186 15.44 -14.18 16.55
C TYR A 186 14.43 -13.58 17.54
N PRO A 187 14.86 -13.09 18.71
CA PRO A 187 13.97 -12.42 19.67
C PRO A 187 13.67 -10.95 19.28
N THR A 188 12.50 -10.45 19.66
CA THR A 188 12.12 -9.02 19.59
C THR A 188 12.47 -8.30 20.90
N THR A 189 12.95 -7.07 20.83
CA THR A 189 13.18 -6.22 22.02
C THR A 189 11.93 -5.41 22.42
N TYR A 190 11.14 -4.99 21.44
CA TYR A 190 9.90 -4.24 21.59
C TYR A 190 8.92 -4.66 20.49
N SER A 191 7.64 -4.40 20.69
CA SER A 191 6.58 -4.75 19.74
C SER A 191 6.39 -3.65 18.68
N VAL A 192 5.75 -3.99 17.56
CA VAL A 192 5.34 -3.00 16.56
C VAL A 192 4.41 -1.96 17.19
N LEU A 193 3.51 -2.41 18.05
CA LEU A 193 2.55 -1.54 18.71
C LEU A 193 3.23 -0.49 19.60
N ASP A 194 4.30 -0.85 20.31
CA ASP A 194 5.07 0.12 21.11
C ASP A 194 5.60 1.25 20.22
N VAL A 195 6.11 0.90 19.02
CA VAL A 195 6.61 1.87 18.04
C VAL A 195 5.47 2.71 17.46
N LEU A 196 4.33 2.12 17.11
CA LEU A 196 3.19 2.84 16.56
C LEU A 196 2.50 3.76 17.59
N GLN A 197 2.52 3.38 18.87
CA GLN A 197 2.04 4.24 19.95
C GLN A 197 2.98 5.44 20.16
N GLU A 198 4.29 5.21 20.15
CA GLU A 198 5.27 6.30 20.27
C GLU A 198 5.30 7.22 19.05
N PHE A 199 4.95 6.69 17.87
CA PHE A 199 4.79 7.48 16.64
C PHE A 199 3.67 8.52 16.75
N ILE A 200 2.59 8.23 17.49
CA ILE A 200 1.46 9.16 17.68
C ILE A 200 1.70 9.96 18.97
N ILE A 201 2.04 11.24 18.83
CA ILE A 201 2.25 12.12 19.99
C ILE A 201 0.90 12.56 20.56
N ASP A 202 0.05 13.10 19.68
CA ASP A 202 -1.33 13.52 19.98
C ASP A 202 -2.20 13.46 18.71
N GLU A 203 -3.42 13.99 18.78
CA GLU A 203 -4.39 13.97 17.67
C GLU A 203 -3.91 14.73 16.42
N ASN A 204 -2.94 15.65 16.55
CA ASN A 204 -2.49 16.54 15.48
C ASN A 204 -1.01 16.40 15.14
N SER A 205 -0.25 15.59 15.88
CA SER A 205 1.19 15.49 15.72
C SER A 205 1.72 14.06 15.84
N VAL A 206 2.72 13.79 15.01
CA VAL A 206 3.40 12.50 14.94
C VAL A 206 4.91 12.69 15.02
N ASP A 207 5.63 11.71 15.56
CA ASP A 207 7.09 11.64 15.56
C ASP A 207 7.58 10.60 14.54
N VAL A 208 7.83 11.03 13.32
CA VAL A 208 8.25 10.14 12.22
C VAL A 208 9.63 9.51 12.50
N SER A 209 10.47 10.14 13.32
CA SER A 209 11.80 9.62 13.65
C SER A 209 11.74 8.25 14.35
N VAL A 210 10.65 8.01 15.08
CA VAL A 210 10.34 6.78 15.80
C VAL A 210 10.14 5.60 14.85
N LEU A 211 9.65 5.81 13.62
CA LEU A 211 9.41 4.74 12.65
C LEU A 211 10.70 4.00 12.24
N SER A 212 11.87 4.60 12.46
CA SER A 212 13.16 3.92 12.28
C SER A 212 13.30 2.68 13.20
N LYS A 213 12.61 2.64 14.34
CA LYS A 213 12.52 1.49 15.24
C LYS A 213 11.78 0.30 14.62
N LEU A 214 11.06 0.45 13.51
CA LEU A 214 10.51 -0.69 12.79
C LEU A 214 11.61 -1.51 12.07
N ASN A 215 12.80 -0.95 11.82
CA ASN A 215 13.87 -1.64 11.07
C ASN A 215 14.31 -2.97 11.70
N PRO A 216 14.62 -3.05 13.01
CA PRO A 216 15.02 -4.32 13.62
C PRO A 216 13.90 -5.36 13.57
N ILE A 217 12.63 -4.95 13.71
CA ILE A 217 11.47 -5.85 13.63
C ILE A 217 11.32 -6.42 12.21
N ILE A 218 11.46 -5.55 11.19
CA ILE A 218 11.43 -5.94 9.77
C ILE A 218 12.58 -6.91 9.47
N GLU A 219 13.81 -6.60 9.91
CA GLU A 219 14.99 -7.43 9.68
C GLU A 219 14.84 -8.81 10.32
N GLN A 220 14.39 -8.85 11.57
CA GLN A 220 14.12 -10.08 12.30
C GLN A 220 13.03 -10.93 11.62
N SER A 221 11.91 -10.32 11.23
CA SER A 221 10.82 -11.00 10.53
C SER A 221 11.30 -11.61 9.21
N ASN A 222 12.14 -10.89 8.47
CA ASN A 222 12.80 -11.40 7.26
C ASN A 222 13.73 -12.60 7.54
N LYS A 223 14.48 -12.57 8.65
CA LYS A 223 15.33 -13.70 9.07
C LYS A 223 14.48 -14.92 9.45
N VAL A 224 13.36 -14.73 10.15
CA VAL A 224 12.40 -15.79 10.47
C VAL A 224 11.83 -16.41 9.19
N MET A 225 11.29 -15.60 8.27
CA MET A 225 10.76 -16.10 6.99
C MET A 225 11.81 -16.88 6.20
N THR A 226 13.02 -16.32 6.08
CA THR A 226 14.13 -16.99 5.36
C THR A 226 14.49 -18.34 5.98
N ALA A 227 14.43 -18.47 7.31
CA ALA A 227 14.69 -19.73 7.99
C ALA A 227 13.54 -20.73 7.82
N MET A 228 12.29 -20.24 7.89
CA MET A 228 11.09 -21.08 7.72
C MET A 228 11.00 -21.67 6.30
N VAL A 229 11.30 -20.88 5.26
CA VAL A 229 11.32 -21.37 3.86
C VAL A 229 12.30 -22.55 3.68
N LYS A 230 13.39 -22.60 4.45
CA LYS A 230 14.45 -23.62 4.35
C LYS A 230 14.20 -24.88 5.18
N MET A 231 13.27 -24.83 6.12
CA MET A 231 13.03 -25.95 7.03
C MET A 231 12.29 -27.09 6.32
N ASN A 232 12.47 -28.34 6.77
CA ASN A 232 11.67 -29.44 6.26
C ASN A 232 10.23 -29.32 6.79
N VAL A 233 9.25 -29.29 5.88
CA VAL A 233 7.83 -29.16 6.20
C VAL A 233 7.09 -30.46 5.85
N PRO A 234 6.45 -31.16 6.79
CA PRO A 234 5.54 -32.26 6.49
C PRO A 234 4.52 -31.86 5.41
N GLN A 235 4.30 -32.71 4.41
CA GLN A 235 3.41 -32.39 3.27
C GLN A 235 2.03 -31.89 3.73
N SER A 236 1.48 -32.47 4.80
CA SER A 236 0.19 -32.08 5.39
C SER A 236 0.17 -30.67 6.02
N LEU A 237 1.33 -30.11 6.36
CA LEU A 237 1.47 -28.75 6.92
C LEU A 237 1.82 -27.70 5.87
N SER A 238 2.16 -28.11 4.64
CA SER A 238 2.70 -27.22 3.59
C SER A 238 1.86 -25.96 3.35
N VAL A 239 0.52 -26.11 3.24
CA VAL A 239 -0.40 -24.99 3.00
C VAL A 239 -0.48 -24.06 4.22
N LEU A 240 -0.62 -24.61 5.43
CA LEU A 240 -0.71 -23.80 6.66
C LEU A 240 0.59 -23.04 6.93
N HIS A 241 1.72 -23.69 6.71
CA HIS A 241 3.05 -23.08 6.79
C HIS A 241 3.21 -21.95 5.76
N LEU A 242 2.80 -22.18 4.51
CA LEU A 242 2.89 -21.18 3.45
C LEU A 242 2.00 -19.96 3.74
N ASN A 243 0.78 -20.18 4.23
CA ASN A 243 -0.12 -19.09 4.62
C ASN A 243 0.53 -18.21 5.69
N PHE A 244 1.07 -18.82 6.75
CA PHE A 244 1.78 -18.09 7.80
C PHE A 244 2.94 -17.24 7.24
N ILE A 245 3.80 -17.82 6.39
CA ILE A 245 4.93 -17.08 5.79
C ILE A 245 4.43 -15.90 4.93
N ASN A 246 3.42 -16.14 4.10
CA ASN A 246 2.89 -15.10 3.20
C ASN A 246 2.19 -13.98 3.97
N THR A 247 1.50 -14.30 5.06
CA THR A 247 0.89 -13.27 5.92
C THR A 247 1.95 -12.49 6.69
N LEU A 248 3.02 -13.14 7.15
CA LEU A 248 4.17 -12.46 7.74
C LEU A 248 4.89 -11.54 6.72
N GLN A 249 5.01 -11.96 5.46
CA GLN A 249 5.55 -11.15 4.37
C GLN A 249 4.71 -9.89 4.13
N ARG A 250 3.38 -10.03 4.13
CA ARG A 250 2.46 -8.88 4.01
C ARG A 250 2.61 -7.89 5.16
N LEU A 251 2.81 -8.39 6.38
CA LEU A 251 3.08 -7.52 7.53
C LEU A 251 4.41 -6.78 7.39
N VAL A 252 5.48 -7.47 6.97
CA VAL A 252 6.78 -6.82 6.69
C VAL A 252 6.63 -5.71 5.64
N GLU A 253 5.82 -5.96 4.60
CA GLU A 253 5.48 -4.96 3.59
C GLU A 253 4.72 -3.78 4.20
N ASN A 254 3.69 -4.01 5.02
CA ASN A 254 2.98 -2.93 5.71
C ASN A 254 3.91 -2.09 6.60
N LEU A 255 4.79 -2.71 7.38
CA LEU A 255 5.75 -1.99 8.21
C LEU A 255 6.74 -1.17 7.37
N SER A 256 7.15 -1.69 6.22
CA SER A 256 8.02 -0.98 5.29
C SER A 256 7.32 0.21 4.65
N ASP A 257 6.03 0.06 4.35
CA ASP A 257 5.19 1.12 3.78
C ASP A 257 4.90 2.23 4.79
N ILE A 258 4.57 1.88 6.04
CA ILE A 258 4.32 2.84 7.12
C ILE A 258 5.51 3.80 7.28
N LYS A 259 6.75 3.31 7.14
CA LYS A 259 7.96 4.13 7.21
C LYS A 259 8.07 5.18 6.10
N LEU A 260 7.26 5.10 5.05
CA LEU A 260 7.23 6.09 3.98
C LEU A 260 6.31 7.27 4.30
N TYR A 261 5.83 7.42 5.52
CA TYR A 261 4.89 8.49 5.92
C TYR A 261 5.24 9.88 5.37
N ASP A 262 6.51 10.31 5.51
CA ASP A 262 7.00 11.61 5.01
C ASP A 262 7.35 11.65 3.52
N ASN A 263 7.55 10.49 2.89
CA ASN A 263 8.05 10.40 1.51
C ASN A 263 6.97 10.05 0.49
N ASP A 264 5.98 9.25 0.90
CA ASP A 264 4.89 8.76 0.08
C ASP A 264 3.70 8.37 0.98
N SER A 265 2.94 9.39 1.42
CA SER A 265 1.87 9.24 2.41
C SER A 265 0.76 8.29 1.96
N ILE A 266 0.47 8.19 0.65
CA ILE A 266 -0.52 7.24 0.13
C ILE A 266 -0.07 5.79 0.34
N VAL A 267 1.21 5.49 0.12
CA VAL A 267 1.76 4.16 0.43
C VAL A 267 1.70 3.89 1.93
N ALA A 268 2.11 4.86 2.74
CA ALA A 268 2.08 4.73 4.19
C ALA A 268 0.65 4.48 4.72
N LEU A 269 -0.34 5.25 4.26
CA LEU A 269 -1.75 5.06 4.60
C LEU A 269 -2.25 3.68 4.17
N GLY A 270 -1.84 3.19 3.00
CA GLY A 270 -2.15 1.83 2.56
C GLY A 270 -1.58 0.78 3.52
N GLY A 271 -0.32 0.93 3.93
CA GLY A 271 0.32 0.09 4.94
C GLY A 271 -0.41 0.10 6.28
N ILE A 272 -0.76 1.29 6.80
CA ILE A 272 -1.53 1.46 8.05
C ILE A 272 -2.89 0.77 7.93
N SER A 273 -3.61 1.00 6.82
CA SER A 273 -4.97 0.51 6.63
C SER A 273 -5.05 -1.02 6.66
N LYS A 274 -4.03 -1.71 6.17
CA LYS A 274 -3.96 -3.18 6.11
C LYS A 274 -3.25 -3.84 7.28
N TYR A 275 -2.55 -3.07 8.11
CA TYR A 275 -1.77 -3.63 9.22
C TYR A 275 -2.63 -4.45 10.20
N LYS A 276 -3.80 -3.93 10.61
CA LYS A 276 -4.71 -4.62 11.55
C LYS A 276 -5.26 -5.92 10.97
N GLU A 277 -5.72 -5.87 9.71
CA GLU A 277 -6.24 -7.04 8.99
C GLU A 277 -5.18 -8.13 8.87
N ASN A 278 -3.98 -7.78 8.41
CA ASN A 278 -2.88 -8.74 8.24
C ASN A 278 -2.37 -9.27 9.59
N THR A 279 -2.43 -8.47 10.66
CA THR A 279 -2.08 -8.94 12.02
C THR A 279 -3.08 -9.98 12.51
N THR A 280 -4.38 -9.73 12.29
CA THR A 280 -5.46 -10.68 12.62
C THR A 280 -5.33 -11.97 11.81
N GLN A 281 -5.02 -11.85 10.51
CA GLN A 281 -4.79 -13.01 9.65
C GLN A 281 -3.56 -13.80 10.10
N LEU A 282 -2.48 -13.15 10.53
CA LEU A 282 -1.27 -13.83 11.00
C LEU A 282 -1.57 -14.66 12.24
N GLU A 283 -2.34 -14.09 13.18
CA GLU A 283 -2.79 -14.79 14.38
C GLU A 283 -3.62 -16.03 14.02
N SER A 284 -4.58 -15.87 13.10
CA SER A 284 -5.40 -16.97 12.60
C SER A 284 -4.55 -18.08 11.95
N ASP A 285 -3.62 -17.72 11.06
CA ASP A 285 -2.74 -18.67 10.37
C ASP A 285 -1.84 -19.42 11.35
N LEU A 286 -1.30 -18.73 12.36
CA LEU A 286 -0.51 -19.33 13.42
C LEU A 286 -1.34 -20.31 14.26
N ASN A 287 -2.54 -19.90 14.67
CA ASN A 287 -3.43 -20.75 15.47
C ASN A 287 -3.82 -22.02 14.71
N ASN A 288 -4.16 -21.89 13.41
CA ASN A 288 -4.47 -23.04 12.56
C ASN A 288 -3.28 -24.01 12.45
N LEU A 289 -2.07 -23.48 12.24
CA LEU A 289 -0.85 -24.27 12.18
C LEU A 289 -0.58 -25.01 13.50
N VAL A 290 -0.64 -24.29 14.63
CA VAL A 290 -0.39 -24.87 15.97
C VAL A 290 -1.44 -25.92 16.33
N ASN A 291 -2.71 -25.68 16.02
CA ASN A 291 -3.80 -26.62 16.33
C ASN A 291 -3.59 -27.98 15.62
N VAL A 292 -3.19 -27.98 14.35
CA VAL A 292 -2.93 -29.23 13.61
C VAL A 292 -1.71 -29.95 14.18
N ILE A 293 -0.68 -29.22 14.61
CA ILE A 293 0.49 -29.81 15.27
C ILE A 293 0.07 -30.45 16.59
N ASP A 294 -0.64 -29.73 17.44
CA ASP A 294 -1.06 -30.21 18.76
C ASP A 294 -1.98 -31.43 18.66
N GLN A 295 -2.91 -31.45 17.70
CA GLN A 295 -3.75 -32.62 17.43
C GLN A 295 -2.92 -33.83 17.02
N LYS A 296 -1.91 -33.63 16.15
CA LYS A 296 -1.04 -34.71 15.69
C LYS A 296 -0.14 -35.26 16.79
N LEU A 297 0.28 -34.42 17.74
CA LEU A 297 1.16 -34.81 18.84
C LEU A 297 0.42 -35.43 20.04
N LYS A 298 -0.91 -35.29 20.12
CA LYS A 298 -1.76 -35.92 21.14
C LYS A 298 -2.22 -37.34 20.76
N ASN A 299 -2.24 -37.64 19.47
CA ASN A 299 -2.60 -38.95 18.91
C ASN A 299 -1.37 -39.84 18.78
#